data_AF-A0A941QVS5-F1
#
_entry.id   AF-A0A941QVS5-F1
#
_cell.length_a   1.000
_cell.length_b   1.000
_cell.length_c   1.000
_cell.angle_alpha   90.00
_cell.angle_beta   90.00
_cell.angle_gamma   90.00
#
_symmetry.space_group_name_H-M   'P 1'
#
loop_
_entity.id
_entity.type
_entity.pdbx_description
1 polymer ?
#
loop_
_entity_poly.entity_id
_entity_poly.type
_entity_poly.pdbx_seq_one_letter_code
_entity_poly.pdbx_strand_id
1 'polypeptide(L)'
;MVIDKKQIRSDRWLKMMMRTGVPVAIVSVLCLWLGQLLTSPALGSVFLVTMPIALGIGFIYNIRYVMLAVRARRQAADKPAEHE
;
A
#
# COMPACT_ATOMS: atom_id res chain seq x y z
N MET A 1 10.69 18.98 13.78
CA MET A 1 10.42 17.55 14.07
C MET A 1 10.19 16.81 12.75
N VAL A 2 11.25 16.39 12.08
CA VAL A 2 11.12 15.68 10.79
C VAL A 2 11.01 14.19 11.12
N ILE A 3 9.78 13.66 11.09
CA ILE A 3 9.59 12.20 11.01
C ILE A 3 10.49 11.74 9.86
N ASP A 4 11.42 10.82 10.11
CA ASP A 4 12.31 10.31 9.06
C ASP A 4 11.50 9.41 8.13
N LYS A 5 10.72 10.06 7.25
CA LYS A 5 9.91 9.43 6.21
C LYS A 5 10.80 8.61 5.27
N LYS A 6 12.11 8.89 5.19
CA LYS A 6 13.03 8.14 4.34
C LYS A 6 13.23 6.72 4.87
N GLN A 7 13.31 6.52 6.19
CA GLN A 7 13.42 5.17 6.76
C GLN A 7 12.16 4.33 6.48
N ILE A 8 10.97 4.88 6.73
CA ILE A 8 9.70 4.18 6.45
C ILE A 8 9.55 3.86 4.96
N ARG A 9 9.95 4.79 4.08
CA ARG A 9 9.90 4.63 2.63
C ARG A 9 11.03 3.76 2.07
N SER A 10 12.07 3.48 2.85
CA SER A 10 13.19 2.60 2.46
C SER A 10 12.90 1.11 2.69
N ASP A 11 11.84 0.78 3.43
CA ASP A 11 11.47 -0.62 3.69
C ASP A 11 11.22 -1.36 2.36
N ARG A 12 12.00 -2.42 2.15
CA ARG A 12 12.03 -3.20 0.90
C ARG A 12 10.71 -3.90 0.63
N TRP A 13 10.00 -4.33 1.68
CA TRP A 13 8.67 -4.93 1.56
C TRP A 13 7.66 -3.89 1.11
N LEU A 14 7.70 -2.70 1.70
CA LEU A 14 6.80 -1.61 1.36
C LEU A 14 6.95 -1.18 -0.11
N LYS A 15 8.20 -1.08 -0.59
CA LYS A 15 8.49 -0.83 -2.02
C LYS A 15 8.02 -1.95 -2.94
N MET A 16 8.24 -3.21 -2.55
CA MET A 16 7.80 -4.36 -3.34
C MET A 16 6.28 -4.39 -3.49
N MET A 17 5.56 -4.15 -2.38
CA MET A 17 4.10 -4.09 -2.37
C MET A 17 3.54 -2.95 -3.20
N MET A 18 4.19 -1.78 -3.23
CA MET A 18 3.81 -0.73 -4.18
C MET A 18 4.05 -1.16 -5.62
N ARG A 19 5.19 -1.79 -5.90
CA ARG A 19 5.57 -2.19 -7.26
C ARG A 19 4.66 -3.28 -7.82
N THR A 20 4.10 -4.16 -6.99
CA THR A 20 3.17 -5.22 -7.43
C THR A 20 1.71 -4.81 -7.27
N GLY A 21 1.35 -4.20 -6.14
CA GLY A 21 -0.03 -3.80 -5.83
C GLY A 21 -0.56 -2.70 -6.73
N VAL A 22 0.26 -1.71 -7.09
CA VAL A 22 -0.19 -0.60 -7.95
C VAL A 22 -0.54 -1.09 -9.36
N PRO A 23 0.31 -1.87 -10.07
CA PRO A 23 -0.09 -2.44 -11.36
C PRO A 23 -1.35 -3.31 -11.27
N VAL A 24 -1.47 -4.15 -10.25
CA VAL A 24 -2.65 -5.01 -10.07
C VAL A 24 -3.91 -4.18 -9.86
N ALA A 25 -3.84 -3.12 -9.06
CA ALA A 25 -4.96 -2.19 -8.87
C ALA A 25 -5.35 -1.47 -10.16
N ILE A 26 -4.37 -1.01 -10.95
CA ILE A 26 -4.61 -0.36 -12.24
C ILE A 26 -5.33 -1.34 -13.19
N VAL A 27 -4.83 -2.57 -13.34
CA VAL A 27 -5.46 -3.59 -14.18
C VAL A 27 -6.90 -3.85 -13.72
N SER A 28 -7.11 -3.99 -12.40
CA SER A 28 -8.44 -4.21 -11.83
C SER A 28 -9.41 -3.09 -12.20
N VAL A 29 -9.03 -1.82 -12.00
CA VAL A 29 -9.89 -0.66 -12.29
C VAL A 29 -10.15 -0.52 -13.78
N LEU A 30 -9.14 -0.75 -14.62
CA LEU A 30 -9.29 -0.72 -16.07
C LEU A 30 -10.24 -1.81 -16.58
N CYS A 31 -10.11 -3.04 -16.06
CA CYS A 31 -11.02 -4.13 -16.41
C CYS A 31 -12.45 -3.85 -15.97
N LEU A 32 -12.66 -3.21 -14.81
CA LEU A 32 -13.99 -2.78 -14.38
C LEU A 32 -14.59 -1.77 -15.35
N TRP A 33 -13.85 -0.71 -15.68
CA TRP A 33 -14.31 0.35 -16.57
C TRP A 33 -14.56 -0.14 -17.99
N LEU A 34 -13.63 -0.91 -18.56
CA LEU A 34 -13.78 -1.47 -19.90
C LEU A 34 -14.85 -2.55 -19.96
N GLY A 35 -14.99 -3.37 -18.91
CA GLY A 35 -16.06 -4.35 -18.79
C GLY A 35 -17.44 -3.70 -18.77
N GLN A 36 -17.57 -2.56 -18.07
CA GLN A 36 -18.81 -1.77 -18.05
C GLN A 36 -19.07 -1.08 -19.40
N LEU A 37 -18.06 -0.48 -20.04
CA LEU A 37 -18.23 0.24 -21.31
C LEU A 37 -18.54 -0.68 -22.49
N LEU A 38 -17.90 -1.87 -22.53
CA LEU A 38 -18.04 -2.83 -23.62
C LEU A 38 -19.09 -3.91 -23.33
N THR A 39 -19.76 -3.84 -22.17
CA THR A 39 -20.70 -4.86 -21.67
C THR A 39 -20.09 -6.28 -21.74
N SER A 40 -18.80 -6.39 -21.44
CA SER A 40 -18.03 -7.64 -21.60
C SER A 40 -17.97 -8.40 -20.28
N PRO A 41 -18.60 -9.58 -20.17
CA PRO A 41 -18.62 -10.36 -18.94
C PRO A 41 -17.22 -10.88 -18.56
N ALA A 42 -16.36 -11.14 -19.54
CA ALA A 42 -15.00 -11.63 -19.31
C ALA A 42 -14.15 -10.61 -18.51
N LEU A 43 -14.25 -9.32 -18.84
CA LEU A 43 -13.53 -8.25 -18.14
C LEU A 43 -14.05 -8.07 -16.70
N GLY A 44 -15.36 -8.27 -16.48
CA GLY A 44 -15.95 -8.32 -15.15
C GLY A 44 -15.37 -9.46 -14.29
N SER A 45 -15.21 -10.66 -14.86
CA SER A 45 -14.57 -11.78 -14.15
C SER A 45 -13.11 -11.51 -13.79
N VAL A 46 -12.34 -10.88 -14.69
CA VAL A 46 -10.95 -10.49 -14.39
C VAL A 46 -10.91 -9.51 -13.23
N PHE A 47 -11.79 -8.48 -13.23
CA PHE A 47 -11.92 -7.55 -12.10
C PHE A 47 -12.22 -8.26 -10.78
N LEU A 48 -13.16 -9.22 -10.77
CA LEU A 48 -13.54 -9.93 -9.55
C LEU A 48 -12.38 -10.73 -8.93
N VAL A 49 -11.42 -11.18 -9.74
CA VAL A 49 -10.22 -11.89 -9.25
C VAL A 49 -9.12 -10.91 -8.84
N THR A 50 -8.89 -9.85 -9.61
CA THR A 50 -7.81 -8.89 -9.32
C THR A 50 -8.16 -7.98 -8.14
N MET A 51 -9.43 -7.67 -7.92
CA MET A 51 -9.91 -6.80 -6.84
C MET A 51 -9.51 -7.30 -5.44
N PRO A 52 -9.80 -8.54 -5.02
CA PRO A 52 -9.43 -9.01 -3.68
C PRO A 52 -7.91 -9.04 -3.49
N ILE A 53 -7.14 -9.32 -4.54
CA ILE A 53 -5.67 -9.28 -4.50
C ILE A 53 -5.19 -7.84 -4.28
N ALA A 54 -5.72 -6.89 -5.05
CA ALA A 54 -5.39 -5.47 -4.89
C ALA A 54 -5.74 -4.94 -3.50
N LEU A 55 -6.93 -5.29 -3.00
CA LEU A 55 -7.36 -4.93 -1.63
C LEU A 55 -6.44 -5.57 -0.60
N GLY A 56 -6.14 -6.86 -0.70
CA GLY A 56 -5.25 -7.56 0.23
C GLY A 56 -3.87 -6.91 0.32
N ILE A 57 -3.25 -6.61 -0.82
CA ILE A 57 -1.96 -5.91 -0.86
C ILE A 57 -2.08 -4.51 -0.25
N GLY A 58 -3.13 -3.76 -0.59
CA GLY A 58 -3.39 -2.43 -0.05
C GLY A 58 -3.59 -2.41 1.47
N PHE A 59 -4.33 -3.38 2.02
CA PHE A 59 -4.54 -3.54 3.46
C PHE A 59 -3.22 -3.85 4.17
N ILE A 60 -2.48 -4.85 3.70
CA ILE A 60 -1.19 -5.22 4.31
C ILE A 60 -0.21 -4.04 4.26
N TYR A 61 -0.21 -3.26 3.16
CA TYR A 61 0.64 -2.08 3.01
C TYR A 61 0.31 -1.03 4.07
N ASN A 62 -0.98 -0.73 4.24
CA ASN A 62 -1.45 0.25 5.23
C ASN A 62 -1.11 -0.18 6.66
N ILE A 63 -1.34 -1.45 7.01
CA ILE A 63 -1.01 -1.98 8.34
C ILE A 63 0.49 -1.84 8.61
N ARG A 64 1.34 -2.26 7.65
CA ARG A 64 2.80 -2.17 7.80
C ARG A 64 3.27 -0.73 7.94
N TYR A 65 2.72 0.18 7.14
CA TYR A 65 3.02 1.60 7.20
C TYR A 65 2.65 2.19 8.56
N VAL A 66 1.45 1.93 9.08
CA VAL A 66 1.00 2.42 10.39
C VAL A 66 1.88 1.85 11.51
N MET A 67 2.22 0.56 11.47
CA MET A 67 3.09 -0.07 12.46
C MET A 67 4.48 0.60 12.50
N LEU A 68 5.08 0.87 11.34
CA LEU A 68 6.35 1.58 11.25
C LEU A 68 6.24 3.02 11.74
N ALA A 69 5.16 3.72 11.40
CA ALA A 69 4.91 5.09 11.85
C ALA A 69 4.74 5.16 13.38
N VAL A 70 4.01 4.23 13.98
CA VAL A 70 3.84 4.13 15.44
C VAL A 70 5.18 3.81 16.12
N ARG A 71 5.97 2.89 15.57
CA ARG A 71 7.31 2.57 16.10
C ARG A 71 8.24 3.78 16.06
N ALA A 72 8.28 4.51 14.94
CA ALA A 72 9.10 5.72 14.81
C ALA A 72 8.67 6.81 15.80
N ARG A 73 7.36 6.99 16.02
CA ARG A 73 6.83 7.92 17.02
C ARG A 73 7.24 7.54 18.45
N ARG A 74 7.16 6.25 18.79
CA ARG A 74 7.60 5.75 20.11
C ARG A 74 9.10 6.00 20.31
N GLN A 75 9.95 5.67 19.34
CA GLN A 75 11.39 5.91 19.43
C GLN A 75 11.77 7.40 19.54
N ALA A 76 10.98 8.28 18.93
CA ALA A 76 11.17 9.73 19.07
C ALA A 76 10.73 10.26 20.45
N ALA A 77 9.71 9.65 21.07
CA ALA A 77 9.26 10.00 22.41
C ALA A 77 10.16 9.41 23.51
N ASP A 78 10.75 8.24 23.25
CA ASP A 78 11.66 7.51 24.16
C ASP A 78 13.13 7.98 24.06
N LYS A 79 13.39 9.04 23.28
CA LYS A 79 14.61 9.86 23.38
C LYS A 79 14.34 11.13 24.22
N PRO A 80 14.16 11.04 25.55
CA PRO A 80 14.26 12.22 26.40
C PRO A 80 15.73 12.58 26.58
N ALA A 81 16.09 13.80 26.20
CA ALA A 81 17.20 14.60 26.72
C ALA A 81 18.49 13.83 27.11
N GLU A 82 19.26 13.33 26.15
CA GLU A 82 20.72 13.29 26.34
C GLU A 82 21.25 14.71 26.11
N HIS A 83 21.41 15.41 27.23
CA HIS A 83 22.33 16.50 27.53
C HIS A 83 22.96 17.27 26.36
N GLU A 84 22.64 18.57 26.27
CA GLU A 84 23.61 19.66 26.57
C GLU A 84 22.86 20.91 27.04
#